data_AF-A0A328FB90-F1
#
_entry.id   AF-A0A328FB90-F1
#
_cell.length_a   1.000
_cell.length_b   1.000
_cell.length_c   1.000
_cell.angle_alpha   90.00
_cell.angle_beta   90.00
_cell.angle_gamma   90.00
#
_symmetry.space_group_name_H-M   'P 1'
#
loop_
_entity.id
_entity.type
_entity.pdbx_description
1 polymer ?
#
loop_
_entity_poly.entity_id
_entity_poly.type
_entity_poly.pdbx_seq_one_letter_code
_entity_poly.pdbx_strand_id
1 'polypeptide(L)' 'MGNFVLLIDSKLQYEGESYPSRRHRVRNNLPGTRNFSPLIRKTGKLEKFIDKKLSETAATDIMRDSLNRLIRVFQHVSL' A
#
# COMPACT_ATOMS: atom_id res chain seq x y z
N MET A 1 17.40 7.09 28.84
CA MET A 1 16.74 6.48 27.67
C MET A 1 17.83 6.15 26.66
N GLY A 2 18.10 4.87 26.38
CA GLY A 2 19.13 4.49 25.41
C GLY A 2 18.71 4.92 24.01
N ASN A 3 19.63 5.44 23.19
CA ASN A 3 19.33 5.85 21.82
C ASN A 3 19.01 4.60 20.98
N PHE A 4 17.79 4.50 20.45
CA PHE A 4 17.37 3.44 19.53
C PHE A 4 17.39 3.99 18.10
N VAL A 5 18.08 3.30 17.20
CA VAL A 5 18.09 3.67 15.77
C VAL A 5 17.11 2.81 14.99
N LEU A 6 16.56 3.32 13.88
CA LEU A 6 15.76 2.52 12.97
C LEU A 6 16.62 1.42 12.33
N LEU A 7 16.05 0.24 12.13
CA LEU A 7 16.77 -0.88 11.51
C LEU A 7 16.89 -0.69 9.99
N ILE A 8 15.81 -0.24 9.34
CA ILE A 8 15.78 0.15 7.93
C ILE A 8 15.64 1.68 7.83
N ASP A 9 16.35 2.30 6.88
CA ASP A 9 16.12 3.70 6.48
C ASP A 9 14.86 3.82 5.61
N SER A 10 13.82 4.47 6.14
CA SER A 10 12.53 4.67 5.46
C SER A 10 12.60 5.60 4.26
N LYS A 11 13.72 6.29 4.04
CA LYS A 11 13.97 7.05 2.80
C LYS A 11 14.36 6.14 1.64
N LEU A 12 15.02 5.02 1.93
CA LEU A 12 15.55 4.11 0.91
C LEU A 12 14.65 2.90 0.66
N GLN A 13 13.88 2.47 1.66
CA GLN A 13 13.02 1.29 1.59
C GLN A 13 11.66 1.54 2.25
N TYR A 14 10.68 0.70 1.94
CA TYR A 14 9.41 0.71 2.66
C TYR A 14 9.57 -0.02 3.99
N GLU A 15 9.09 0.60 5.06
CA GLU A 15 9.15 0.05 6.41
C GLU A 15 7.81 -0.58 6.81
N GLY A 16 7.87 -1.50 7.76
CA GLY A 16 6.70 -2.04 8.44
C GLY A 16 6.41 -1.32 9.75
N GLU A 17 5.48 -1.89 10.53
CA GLU A 17 5.21 -1.42 11.88
C GLU A 17 6.47 -1.53 12.77
N SER A 18 6.74 -0.46 13.53
CA SER A 18 7.99 -0.31 14.28
C SER A 18 7.86 -0.70 15.75
N TYR A 19 8.68 -1.66 16.21
CA TYR A 19 8.73 -2.06 17.62
C TYR A 19 10.16 -2.09 18.19
N PRO A 20 10.35 -1.80 19.49
CA PRO A 20 11.69 -1.75 20.08
C PRO A 20 12.29 -3.15 20.25
N SER A 21 13.46 -3.38 19.66
CA SER A 21 14.29 -4.54 19.94
C SER A 21 15.35 -4.18 20.99
N ARG A 22 15.04 -4.43 22.27
CA ARG A 22 15.91 -4.01 23.40
C ARG A 22 17.31 -4.63 23.33
N ARG A 23 17.41 -5.93 22.99
CA ARG A 23 18.68 -6.64 22.86
C ARG A 23 19.61 -5.98 21.84
N HIS A 24 19.07 -5.61 20.69
CA HIS A 24 19.84 -5.04 19.58
C HIS A 24 19.89 -3.50 19.62
N ARG A 25 19.13 -2.86 20.53
CA ARG A 25 19.02 -1.41 20.68
C ARG A 25 18.60 -0.69 19.39
N VAL A 26 17.73 -1.34 18.62
CA VAL A 26 17.14 -0.78 17.39
C VAL A 26 15.62 -0.80 17.46
N ARG A 27 14.97 0.12 16.75
CA ARG A 27 13.55 0.03 16.44
C ARG A 27 13.41 -0.86 15.20
N ASN A 28 12.93 -2.08 15.39
CA ASN A 28 12.70 -3.01 14.30
C ASN A 28 11.48 -2.54 13.50
N ASN A 29 11.75 -2.00 12.31
CA ASN A 29 10.76 -1.56 11.33
C ASN A 29 10.83 -2.42 10.05
N LEU A 30 11.28 -3.67 10.15
CA LEU A 30 11.24 -4.63 9.04
C LEU A 30 9.78 -4.81 8.57
N PRO A 31 9.50 -4.72 7.26
CA PRO A 31 8.20 -5.12 6.73
C PRO A 31 8.04 -6.63 6.87
N GLY A 32 6.91 -7.13 7.37
CA GLY A 32 6.64 -8.57 7.48
C GLY A 32 6.95 -9.20 8.83
N THR A 33 7.36 -10.47 8.83
CA THR A 33 7.51 -11.29 10.04
C THR A 33 8.91 -11.90 10.14
N ARG A 34 9.18 -12.61 11.25
CA ARG A 34 10.43 -13.37 11.42
C ARG A 34 10.67 -14.38 10.29
N ASN A 35 9.61 -15.00 9.75
CA ASN A 35 9.74 -16.03 8.72
C ASN A 35 10.01 -15.43 7.33
N PHE A 36 9.59 -14.19 7.10
CA PHE A 36 9.79 -13.50 5.84
C PHE A 36 9.62 -11.99 5.98
N SER A 37 10.61 -11.24 5.50
CA SER A 37 10.57 -9.78 5.43
C SER A 37 10.91 -9.28 4.02
N PRO A 38 9.96 -8.72 3.27
CA PRO A 38 10.22 -8.21 1.93
C PRO A 38 10.94 -6.86 1.98
N LEU A 39 12.25 -6.84 1.73
CA LEU A 39 13.05 -5.61 1.67
C LEU A 39 12.84 -4.87 0.34
N ILE A 40 11.75 -4.12 0.26
CA ILE A 40 11.36 -3.40 -0.96
C ILE A 40 12.00 -2.01 -0.98
N ARG A 41 12.81 -1.75 -2.01
CA ARG A 41 13.48 -0.45 -2.19
C ARG A 41 12.53 0.57 -2.82
N LYS A 42 12.57 1.80 -2.30
CA LYS A 42 11.91 2.95 -2.92
C LYS A 42 12.65 3.29 -4.20
N THR A 43 12.00 3.10 -5.34
CA THR A 43 12.54 3.42 -6.65
C THR A 43 11.58 4.36 -7.35
N GLY A 44 12.11 5.27 -8.19
CA GLY A 44 11.25 6.19 -8.93
C GLY A 44 10.22 5.48 -9.82
N LYS A 45 10.51 4.26 -10.29
CA LYS A 45 9.52 3.44 -11.01
C LYS A 45 8.35 3.08 -10.08
N LEU A 46 8.62 2.61 -8.88
CA LEU A 46 7.59 2.17 -7.94
C LEU A 46 6.78 3.34 -7.40
N GLU A 47 7.42 4.46 -7.05
CA GLU A 47 6.72 5.68 -6.64
C GLU A 47 5.75 6.15 -7.74
N LYS A 48 6.22 6.21 -9.01
CA LYS A 48 5.34 6.53 -10.15
C LYS A 48 4.16 5.58 -10.33
N PHE A 49 4.26 4.32 -9.90
CA PHE A 49 3.14 3.38 -9.96
C PHE A 49 2.18 3.56 -8.78
N ILE A 50 2.69 3.84 -7.58
CA ILE A 50 1.89 4.16 -6.40
C ILE A 50 1.08 5.45 -6.66
N ASP A 51 1.73 6.47 -7.22
CA ASP A 51 1.11 7.76 -7.54
C ASP A 51 -0.03 7.68 -8.56
N LYS A 52 -0.09 6.61 -9.37
CA LYS A 52 -1.20 6.38 -10.30
C LYS A 52 -2.50 6.01 -9.61
N LYS A 53 -2.47 5.64 -8.32
CA LYS A 53 -3.64 5.28 -7.52
C LYS A 53 -4.63 4.34 -8.22
N LEU A 54 -4.07 3.32 -8.90
CA LEU A 54 -4.83 2.45 -9.80
C LEU A 54 -6.03 1.76 -9.14
N SER A 55 -5.97 1.51 -7.83
CA SER A 55 -7.09 0.96 -7.07
C SER A 55 -8.32 1.89 -7.06
N GLU A 56 -8.09 3.19 -6.91
CA GLU A 56 -9.17 4.19 -6.88
C GLU A 56 -9.78 4.37 -8.27
N THR A 57 -8.92 4.41 -9.30
CA THR A 57 -9.35 4.44 -10.70
C THR A 57 -10.19 3.21 -11.04
N ALA A 58 -9.71 2.02 -10.71
CA ALA A 58 -10.44 0.78 -10.97
C ALA A 58 -11.79 0.74 -10.24
N ALA A 59 -11.84 1.16 -8.98
CA ALA A 59 -13.10 1.23 -8.22
C ALA A 59 -14.10 2.19 -8.89
N THR A 60 -13.64 3.35 -9.32
CA THR A 60 -14.47 4.36 -10.01
C THR A 60 -15.02 3.82 -11.32
N ASP A 61 -14.18 3.16 -12.11
CA ASP A 61 -14.57 2.58 -13.40
C ASP A 61 -15.60 1.46 -13.23
N ILE A 62 -15.41 0.58 -12.23
CA ILE A 62 -16.37 -0.48 -11.90
C ILE A 62 -17.73 0.12 -11.49
N MET A 63 -17.72 1.15 -10.64
CA MET A 63 -18.95 1.83 -10.23
C MET A 63 -19.66 2.46 -11.43
N ARG A 64 -18.90 3.12 -12.32
CA ARG A 64 -19.45 3.71 -13.55
C ARG A 64 -20.06 2.65 -14.48
N ASP A 65 -19.40 1.52 -14.69
CA ASP A 65 -19.96 0.43 -15.51
C ASP A 65 -21.25 -0.13 -14.89
N SER A 66 -21.27 -0.31 -13.58
CA SER A 66 -22.45 -0.80 -12.84
C SER A 66 -23.65 0.14 -13.02
N LEU A 67 -23.44 1.46 -12.91
CA LEU A 67 -24.49 2.46 -13.14
C LEU A 67 -24.98 2.44 -14.59
N ASN A 68 -24.07 2.37 -15.55
CA ASN A 68 -24.42 2.31 -16.97
C ASN A 68 -25.27 1.07 -17.30
N ARG A 69 -24.98 -0.08 -16.68
CA ARG A 69 -25.80 -1.29 -16.82
C ARG A 69 -27.20 -1.10 -16.26
N LEU A 70 -27.33 -0.51 -15.07
CA LEU A 70 -28.64 -0.23 -14.47
C LEU A 70 -29.48 0.70 -15.36
N ILE A 71 -28.90 1.79 -15.85
CA ILE A 71 -29.60 2.73 -16.75
C ILE A 71 -30.14 2.01 -17.99
N ARG A 72 -29.34 1.14 -18.61
CA ARG A 72 -29.78 0.34 -19.77
C ARG A 72 -30.94 -0.58 -19.43
N VAL A 73 -30.90 -1.26 -18.27
CA VAL A 73 -32.01 -2.12 -17.83
C VAL A 73 -33.29 -1.31 -17.64
N PHE A 74 -33.22 -0.15 -16.96
CA PHE A 74 -34.41 0.69 -16.76
C PHE A 74 -35.00 1.21 -18.08
N GLN A 75 -34.16 1.56 -19.06
CA GLN A 75 -34.62 1.97 -20.39
C GLN A 75 -35.32 0.84 -21.16
N HIS A 76 -34.93 -0.42 -20.96
CA HIS A 76 -35.56 -1.57 -21.60
C HIS A 76 -36.83 -2.08 -20.89
N VAL A 77 -37.01 -1.78 -19.60
CA VAL A 77 -38.18 -2.21 -18.81
C VAL A 77 -39.30 -1.15 -18.81
N SER A 78 -39.00 0.08 -19.24
CA SER A 78 -39.97 1.18 -19.32
C SER A 78 -40.70 1.27 -20.68
N LEU A 79 -40.79 0.16 -21.42
CA LEU A 79 -41.65 -0.06 -22.59
C LEU A 79 -42.72 -1.10 -22.24
#